data_AF-A0A5D6WLA5-F1
#
_entry.id   AF-A0A5D6WLA5-F1
#
_cell.length_a   1.000
_cell.length_b   1.000
_cell.length_c   1.000
_cell.angle_alpha   90.00
_cell.angle_beta   90.00
_cell.angle_gamma   90.00
#
_symmetry.space_group_name_H-M   'P 1'
#
loop_
_entity.id
_entity.type
_entity.pdbx_description
1 polymer ?
#
loop_
_entity_poly.entity_id
_entity_poly.type
_entity_poly.pdbx_seq_one_letter_code
_entity_poly.pdbx_strand_id
1 'polypeptide(L)'
;MGDWKERYENLWARFSKRQRYIMLGSALAILVAIIGVSAWYGNKPDMVPLFTNMETKDAGEVAAKLKEAKIEYEVQENKQGTTILVPSKNVHGVRLELSSQGLPRGNKGFEIFDDSKLGVTEFQNKVNYLQALQGELTRTIEQIEAVEKARVHIVLPEDSLYKKNEKPATASIMLHLKPHVELSKKEIKGIVNLAANSVQGLKPENITIIDDTGKILNDPDENEENSVGAKTMTQLDMTKKVQDNIQKNIQSLLDQSLGEGRAFARVSVELDFDDRTTDKQTFTPVVDDAGIIRSQQDLSETYSGTSTQPGGAAGVQSNVPGYVAQNGNANADYEKKESTKNYEINEEKSKVVAAPGSIRRLNVAVLVNEDVNATQQDSIMRTVSSAAGINQDRGDTISVEPLPFSTELRDRRAAEEQAAKDREDRIFYMQIAAVLLVLALIAAYIMMRRKKKQQELAALAEQKRLEEEEKQRLAAERAALVEAGEVGEEELTEEEQRQLTEKQTLQQLIDQKPAEVAMLIKTWLSEDE
;
A
#
# COMPACT_ATOMS: atom_id res chain seq x y z
N MET A 1 11.67 75.46 6.37
CA MET A 1 12.76 74.50 6.07
C MET A 1 14.12 74.92 6.67
N GLY A 2 14.16 75.84 7.65
CA GLY A 2 15.42 76.28 8.30
C GLY A 2 15.80 75.52 9.57
N ASP A 3 14.82 74.97 10.30
CA ASP A 3 15.04 74.43 11.65
C ASP A 3 15.89 73.15 11.71
N TRP A 4 15.92 72.34 10.65
CA TRP A 4 16.72 71.11 10.63
C TRP A 4 18.22 71.40 10.47
N LYS A 5 18.58 72.50 9.80
CA LYS A 5 19.98 72.87 9.57
C LYS A 5 20.61 73.45 10.84
N GLU A 6 19.86 74.27 11.58
CA GLU A 6 20.30 74.83 12.86
C GLU A 6 20.39 73.78 13.97
N ARG A 7 19.46 72.80 13.99
CA ARG A 7 19.55 71.65 14.91
C ARG A 7 20.76 70.75 14.60
N TYR A 8 21.11 70.59 13.33
CA TYR A 8 22.29 69.83 12.92
C TYR A 8 23.59 70.55 13.28
N GLU A 9 23.68 71.87 13.07
CA GLU A 9 24.87 72.66 13.42
C GLU A 9 25.08 72.76 14.94
N ASN A 10 24.01 72.88 15.74
CA ASN A 10 24.12 72.86 17.20
C ASN A 10 24.47 71.48 17.78
N LEU A 11 23.98 70.40 17.18
CA LEU A 11 24.41 69.04 17.55
C LEU A 11 25.85 68.78 17.13
N TRP A 12 26.26 69.26 15.95
CA TRP A 12 27.64 69.14 15.46
C TRP A 12 28.61 69.92 16.36
N ALA A 13 28.24 71.16 16.76
CA ALA A 13 29.02 72.03 17.64
C ALA A 13 29.30 71.43 19.05
N ARG A 14 28.38 70.62 19.58
CA ARG A 14 28.49 69.99 20.91
C ARG A 14 29.45 68.80 20.98
N PHE A 15 29.86 68.23 19.85
CA PHE A 15 30.79 67.10 19.81
C PHE A 15 32.24 67.57 19.63
N SER A 16 33.14 67.07 20.48
CA SER A 16 34.58 67.33 20.41
C SER A 16 35.15 66.88 19.05
N LYS A 17 36.27 67.49 18.60
CA LYS A 17 36.91 67.13 17.32
C LYS A 17 37.14 65.61 17.17
N ARG A 18 37.47 64.92 18.28
CA ARG A 18 37.64 63.46 18.33
C ARG A 18 36.34 62.68 18.06
N GLN A 19 35.22 63.09 18.65
CA GLN A 19 33.92 62.43 18.45
C GLN A 19 33.41 62.59 17.01
N ARG A 20 33.68 63.72 16.35
CA ARG A 20 33.33 63.92 14.93
C ARG A 20 34.10 62.98 14.00
N TYR A 21 35.40 62.79 14.24
CA TYR A 21 36.20 61.83 13.46
C TYR A 21 35.78 60.37 13.71
N ILE A 22 35.38 60.01 14.94
CA ILE A 22 34.87 58.67 15.24
C ILE A 22 33.52 58.42 14.54
N MET A 23 32.60 59.39 14.55
CA MET A 23 31.31 59.25 13.85
C MET A 23 31.48 59.17 12.32
N LEU A 24 32.33 60.01 11.73
CA LEU A 24 32.63 59.96 10.30
C LEU A 24 33.34 58.64 9.94
N GLY A 25 34.26 58.16 10.77
CA GLY A 25 34.93 56.88 10.59
C GLY A 25 33.99 55.68 10.69
N SER A 26 33.06 55.68 11.66
CA SER A 26 32.05 54.62 11.79
C SER A 26 31.05 54.63 10.64
N ALA A 27 30.60 55.81 10.19
CA ALA A 27 29.70 55.93 9.05
C ALA A 27 30.37 55.42 7.76
N LEU A 28 31.65 55.74 7.54
CA LEU A 28 32.40 55.26 6.40
C LEU A 28 32.63 53.74 6.47
N ALA A 29 32.95 53.20 7.65
CA ALA A 29 33.13 51.76 7.86
C ALA A 29 31.83 50.97 7.60
N ILE A 30 30.68 51.50 8.07
CA ILE A 30 29.36 50.90 7.80
C ILE A 30 29.05 50.94 6.31
N LEU A 31 29.34 52.04 5.62
CA LEU A 31 29.11 52.16 4.18
C LEU A 31 29.98 51.19 3.37
N VAL A 32 31.26 51.03 3.75
CA VAL A 32 32.15 50.02 3.14
C VAL A 32 31.67 48.60 3.44
N ALA A 33 31.16 48.33 4.65
CA ALA A 33 30.60 47.03 5.00
C ALA A 33 29.34 46.71 4.18
N ILE A 34 28.43 47.68 4.00
CA ILE A 34 27.21 47.51 3.20
C ILE A 34 27.56 47.26 1.73
N ILE A 35 28.50 48.04 1.16
CA ILE A 35 28.96 47.83 -0.23
C ILE A 35 29.66 46.49 -0.38
N GLY A 36 30.50 46.10 0.60
CA GLY A 36 31.18 44.81 0.61
C GLY A 36 30.19 43.63 0.65
N VAL A 37 29.18 43.69 1.51
CA VAL A 37 28.13 42.66 1.59
C VAL A 37 27.27 42.65 0.33
N SER A 38 26.92 43.81 -0.21
CA SER A 38 26.13 43.92 -1.46
C SER A 38 26.89 43.39 -2.67
N ALA A 39 28.19 43.67 -2.79
CA ALA A 39 29.02 43.15 -3.87
C ALA A 39 29.23 41.64 -3.75
N TRP A 40 29.30 41.10 -2.52
CA TRP A 40 29.40 39.67 -2.29
C TRP A 40 28.09 38.94 -2.66
N TYR A 41 26.93 39.47 -2.28
CA TYR A 41 25.64 38.83 -2.55
C TYR A 41 25.13 39.06 -3.98
N GLY A 42 25.48 40.19 -4.62
CA GLY A 42 24.99 40.56 -5.95
C GLY A 42 25.59 39.77 -7.13
N ASN A 43 26.61 38.94 -6.89
CA ASN A 43 27.34 38.23 -7.95
C ASN A 43 26.96 36.74 -8.10
N LYS A 44 25.88 36.27 -7.46
CA LYS A 44 25.41 34.89 -7.63
C LYS A 44 24.53 34.77 -8.88
N PRO A 45 24.86 33.91 -9.86
CA PRO A 45 24.00 33.68 -11.02
C PRO A 45 22.67 33.06 -10.60
N ASP A 46 21.60 33.47 -11.28
CA ASP A 46 20.26 32.91 -11.07
C ASP A 46 20.21 31.46 -11.57
N MET A 47 20.10 30.52 -10.64
CA MET A 47 20.16 29.08 -10.90
C MET A 47 18.75 28.54 -11.19
N VAL A 48 18.57 27.94 -12.37
CA VAL A 48 17.30 27.39 -12.83
C VAL A 48 17.45 25.88 -13.07
N PRO A 49 16.43 25.05 -12.74
CA PRO A 49 16.50 23.61 -12.96
C PRO A 49 16.62 23.29 -14.46
N LEU A 50 17.69 22.56 -14.82
CA LEU A 50 17.92 22.03 -16.16
C LEU A 50 17.07 20.78 -16.40
N PHE A 51 17.18 19.83 -15.47
CA PHE A 51 16.43 18.57 -15.41
C PHE A 51 16.05 18.28 -13.95
N THR A 52 14.84 17.75 -13.77
CA THR A 52 14.26 17.40 -12.46
C THR A 52 14.03 15.89 -12.39
N ASN A 53 14.10 15.32 -11.19
CA ASN A 53 13.70 13.94 -10.91
C ASN A 53 14.51 12.86 -11.68
N MET A 54 15.83 13.06 -11.79
CA MET A 54 16.71 12.13 -12.48
C MET A 54 17.17 10.99 -11.56
N GLU A 55 17.40 9.81 -12.14
CA GLU A 55 18.15 8.73 -11.48
C GLU A 55 19.58 9.20 -11.21
N THR A 56 20.13 8.85 -10.05
CA THR A 56 21.46 9.31 -9.59
C THR A 56 22.57 9.03 -10.60
N LYS A 57 22.46 7.93 -11.36
CA LYS A 57 23.39 7.56 -12.42
C LYS A 57 23.35 8.53 -13.61
N ASP A 58 22.15 8.85 -14.09
CA ASP A 58 21.95 9.81 -15.19
C ASP A 58 22.35 11.23 -14.78
N ALA A 59 22.09 11.60 -13.52
CA ALA A 59 22.54 12.87 -12.97
C ALA A 59 24.08 12.97 -12.92
N GLY A 60 24.77 11.87 -12.62
CA GLY A 60 26.23 11.79 -12.67
C GLY A 60 26.80 11.96 -14.08
N GLU A 61 26.17 11.35 -15.10
CA GLU A 61 26.58 11.50 -16.50
C GLU A 61 26.35 12.94 -17.01
N VAL A 62 25.21 13.55 -16.67
CA VAL A 62 24.91 14.95 -17.01
C VAL A 62 25.87 15.90 -16.29
N ALA A 63 26.15 15.70 -15.01
CA ALA A 63 27.11 16.52 -14.26
C ALA A 63 28.54 16.41 -14.84
N ALA A 64 28.96 15.22 -15.28
CA ALA A 64 30.24 15.03 -15.93
C ALA A 64 30.35 15.83 -17.25
N LYS A 65 29.27 15.87 -18.04
CA LYS A 65 29.22 16.65 -19.29
C LYS A 65 29.14 18.15 -19.06
N LEU A 66 28.40 18.62 -18.07
CA LEU A 66 28.38 20.03 -17.66
C LEU A 66 29.76 20.50 -17.20
N LYS A 67 30.49 19.64 -16.49
CA LYS A 67 31.87 19.89 -16.07
C LYS A 67 32.83 19.96 -17.26
N GLU A 68 32.67 19.06 -18.24
CA GLU A 68 33.46 19.06 -19.49
C GLU A 68 33.22 20.35 -20.31
N ALA A 69 31.96 20.79 -20.40
CA ALA A 69 31.55 22.02 -21.07
C ALA A 69 31.90 23.30 -20.27
N LYS A 70 32.49 23.19 -19.08
CA LYS A 70 32.85 24.30 -18.17
C LYS A 70 31.66 25.18 -17.78
N ILE A 71 30.51 24.56 -17.54
CA ILE A 71 29.29 25.23 -17.13
C ILE A 71 29.11 25.04 -15.63
N GLU A 72 28.88 26.13 -14.90
CA GLU A 72 28.55 26.07 -13.48
C GLU A 72 27.25 25.30 -13.27
N TYR A 73 27.24 24.38 -12.32
CA TYR A 73 26.06 23.58 -11.99
C TYR A 73 25.96 23.32 -10.49
N GLU A 74 24.74 23.19 -9.99
CA GLU A 74 24.44 22.77 -8.63
C GLU A 74 23.59 21.49 -8.67
N VAL A 75 23.89 20.55 -7.78
CA VAL A 75 23.14 19.29 -7.65
C VAL A 75 22.32 19.35 -6.36
N GLN A 76 21.01 19.24 -6.49
CA GLN A 76 20.08 19.13 -5.37
C GLN A 76 19.48 17.72 -5.36
N GLU A 77 19.66 17.02 -4.25
CA GLU A 77 19.11 15.68 -4.05
C GLU A 77 17.81 15.80 -3.24
N ASN A 78 16.69 15.43 -3.88
CA ASN A 78 15.37 15.41 -3.26
C ASN A 78 14.91 13.96 -3.09
N LYS A 79 13.95 13.71 -2.18
CA LYS A 79 13.38 12.36 -1.94
C LYS A 79 12.76 11.69 -3.19
N GLN A 80 12.53 12.44 -4.26
CA GLN A 80 11.92 11.95 -5.51
C GLN A 80 12.97 11.70 -6.61
N GLY A 81 14.19 12.23 -6.47
CA GLY A 81 15.29 12.09 -7.43
C GLY A 81 16.26 13.27 -7.40
N THR A 82 17.27 13.23 -8.26
CA THR A 82 18.32 14.26 -8.35
C THR A 82 17.94 15.35 -9.35
N THR A 83 18.11 16.61 -8.97
CA THR A 83 17.85 17.79 -9.80
C THR A 83 19.14 18.54 -10.05
N ILE A 84 19.41 18.89 -11.31
CA ILE A 84 20.61 19.65 -11.70
C ILE A 84 20.18 21.06 -12.08
N LEU A 85 20.74 22.06 -11.41
CA LEU A 85 20.52 23.47 -11.68
C LEU A 85 21.71 24.05 -12.44
N VAL A 86 21.43 24.94 -13.40
CA VAL A 86 22.44 25.67 -14.16
C VAL A 86 22.03 27.14 -14.27
N PRO A 87 22.95 28.07 -14.55
CA PRO A 87 22.62 29.48 -14.75
C PRO A 87 21.55 29.67 -15.83
N SER A 88 20.55 30.52 -15.55
CA SER A 88 19.40 30.79 -16.43
C SER A 88 19.80 31.15 -17.86
N LYS A 89 20.94 31.83 -18.03
CA LYS A 89 21.51 32.21 -19.33
C LYS A 89 21.87 31.02 -20.23
N ASN A 90 22.18 29.87 -19.65
CA ASN A 90 22.72 28.71 -20.35
C ASN A 90 21.72 27.55 -20.47
N VAL A 91 20.60 27.56 -19.72
CA VAL A 91 19.61 26.46 -19.65
C VAL A 91 19.21 25.92 -21.02
N HIS A 92 18.80 26.78 -21.95
CA HIS A 92 18.26 26.31 -23.24
C HIS A 92 19.34 25.73 -24.16
N GLY A 93 20.52 26.35 -24.20
CA GLY A 93 21.64 25.87 -25.02
C GLY A 93 22.17 24.53 -24.50
N VAL A 94 22.33 24.43 -23.19
CA VAL A 94 22.78 23.21 -22.50
C VAL A 94 21.79 22.07 -22.68
N ARG A 95 20.48 22.35 -22.57
CA ARG A 95 19.45 21.34 -22.79
C ARG A 95 19.51 20.80 -24.21
N LEU A 96 19.65 21.67 -25.21
CA LEU A 96 19.76 21.25 -26.60
C LEU A 96 21.04 20.41 -26.85
N GLU A 97 22.16 20.82 -26.28
CA GLU A 97 23.44 20.12 -26.40
C GLU A 97 23.42 18.73 -25.74
N LEU A 98 22.91 18.61 -24.52
CA LEU A 98 22.80 17.33 -23.82
C LEU A 98 21.80 16.37 -24.49
N SER A 99 20.67 16.90 -24.97
CA SER A 99 19.71 16.11 -25.74
C SER A 99 20.31 15.59 -27.06
N SER A 100 21.16 16.38 -27.73
CA SER A 100 21.85 15.94 -28.96
C SER A 100 22.83 14.77 -28.71
N GLN A 101 23.32 14.63 -27.49
CA GLN A 101 24.19 13.54 -27.03
C GLN A 101 23.39 12.36 -26.44
N GLY A 102 22.06 12.45 -26.42
CA GLY A 102 21.19 11.39 -25.92
C GLY A 102 21.16 11.25 -24.39
N LEU A 103 21.47 12.33 -23.66
CA LEU A 103 21.33 12.40 -22.21
C LEU A 103 20.06 13.20 -21.84
N PRO A 104 19.29 12.77 -20.82
CA PRO A 104 19.45 11.55 -20.00
C PRO A 104 19.05 10.26 -20.74
N ARG A 105 19.61 9.12 -20.29
CA ARG A 105 19.49 7.80 -20.92
C ARG A 105 18.42 6.89 -20.31
N GLY A 106 17.64 7.39 -19.34
CA GLY A 106 16.57 6.65 -18.68
C GLY A 106 15.62 5.89 -19.61
N ASN A 107 14.89 4.92 -19.03
CA ASN A 107 13.94 4.06 -19.74
C ASN A 107 12.92 4.90 -20.52
N LYS A 108 13.10 5.01 -21.85
CA LYS A 108 12.17 5.70 -22.75
C LYS A 108 11.00 4.76 -23.08
N GLY A 109 9.78 5.20 -22.81
CA GLY A 109 8.54 4.55 -23.23
C GLY A 109 8.11 5.08 -24.59
N PHE A 110 6.84 5.47 -24.73
CA PHE A 110 6.31 6.01 -25.99
C PHE A 110 6.83 7.42 -26.34
N GLU A 111 7.56 8.09 -25.44
CA GLU A 111 8.12 9.41 -25.72
C GLU A 111 9.17 9.39 -26.84
N ILE A 112 9.68 8.20 -27.21
CA ILE A 112 10.55 8.01 -28.38
C ILE A 112 9.88 8.41 -29.70
N PHE A 113 8.55 8.45 -29.76
CA PHE A 113 7.80 8.81 -30.96
C PHE A 113 7.54 10.31 -31.11
N ASP A 114 7.67 11.10 -30.03
CA ASP A 114 7.42 12.54 -30.07
C ASP A 114 8.48 13.31 -30.88
N ASP A 115 9.71 12.77 -30.94
CA ASP A 115 10.85 13.33 -31.68
C ASP A 115 11.01 12.73 -33.11
N SER A 116 9.99 12.07 -33.65
CA SER A 116 10.11 11.32 -34.91
C SER A 116 10.44 12.23 -36.11
N LYS A 117 11.66 12.08 -36.65
CA LYS A 117 12.10 12.75 -37.88
C LYS A 117 11.35 12.16 -39.09
N LEU A 118 10.95 13.02 -40.04
CA LEU A 118 10.39 12.57 -41.33
C LEU A 118 11.40 11.64 -42.04
N GLY A 119 10.95 10.45 -42.46
CA GLY A 119 11.79 9.48 -43.21
C GLY A 119 12.18 8.19 -42.47
N VAL A 120 11.54 7.85 -41.35
CA VAL A 120 11.74 6.56 -40.66
C VAL A 120 11.26 5.37 -41.50
N THR A 121 12.04 4.28 -41.50
CA THR A 121 11.66 3.03 -42.16
C THR A 121 10.69 2.23 -41.31
N GLU A 122 9.92 1.32 -41.92
CA GLU A 122 8.99 0.44 -41.20
C GLU A 122 9.72 -0.42 -40.14
N PHE A 123 10.91 -0.92 -40.48
CA PHE A 123 11.76 -1.64 -39.53
C PHE A 123 12.13 -0.77 -38.32
N GLN A 124 12.53 0.48 -38.55
CA GLN A 124 12.86 1.41 -37.47
C GLN A 124 11.64 1.70 -36.58
N ASN A 125 10.46 1.85 -37.18
CA ASN A 125 9.22 2.01 -36.42
C ASN A 125 8.90 0.78 -35.56
N LYS A 126 9.09 -0.44 -36.09
CA LYS A 126 8.89 -1.69 -35.34
C LYS A 126 9.85 -1.80 -34.16
N VAL A 127 11.12 -1.45 -34.35
CA VAL A 127 12.13 -1.44 -33.27
C VAL A 127 11.79 -0.39 -32.21
N ASN A 128 11.43 0.83 -32.62
CA ASN A 128 11.02 1.90 -31.69
C ASN A 128 9.77 1.51 -30.91
N TYR A 129 8.81 0.86 -31.56
CA TYR A 129 7.59 0.37 -30.90
C TYR A 129 7.90 -0.70 -29.86
N LEU A 130 8.76 -1.67 -30.20
CA LEU A 130 9.21 -2.69 -29.26
C LEU A 130 9.97 -2.08 -28.07
N GLN A 131 10.82 -1.09 -28.32
CA GLN A 131 11.53 -0.37 -27.28
C GLN A 131 10.57 0.38 -26.34
N ALA A 132 9.59 1.10 -26.89
CA ALA A 132 8.58 1.79 -26.12
C ALA A 132 7.75 0.83 -25.26
N LEU A 133 7.32 -0.31 -25.82
CA LEU A 133 6.53 -1.31 -25.12
C LEU A 133 7.29 -1.95 -23.95
N GLN A 134 8.57 -2.28 -24.16
CA GLN A 134 9.45 -2.78 -23.09
C GLN A 134 9.66 -1.72 -22.01
N GLY A 135 9.80 -0.45 -22.39
CA GLY A 135 9.94 0.68 -21.46
C GLY A 135 8.70 0.89 -20.59
N GLU A 136 7.51 0.90 -21.18
CA GLU A 136 6.24 1.04 -20.45
C GLU A 136 5.94 -0.14 -19.53
N LEU A 137 6.19 -1.36 -20.00
CA LEU A 137 6.06 -2.56 -19.15
C LEU A 137 7.03 -2.52 -17.98
N THR A 138 8.28 -2.10 -18.21
CA THR A 138 9.27 -1.92 -17.16
C THR A 138 8.77 -0.95 -16.10
N ARG A 139 8.32 0.25 -16.51
CA ARG A 139 7.78 1.26 -15.59
C ARG A 139 6.56 0.77 -14.81
N THR A 140 5.66 0.03 -15.46
CA THR A 140 4.45 -0.49 -14.82
C THR A 140 4.80 -1.57 -13.78
N ILE A 141 5.75 -2.45 -14.08
CA ILE A 141 6.20 -3.49 -13.15
C ILE A 141 6.97 -2.87 -11.96
N GLU A 142 7.75 -1.82 -12.19
CA GLU A 142 8.46 -1.07 -11.14
C GLU A 142 7.51 -0.33 -10.17
N GLN A 143 6.24 -0.13 -10.53
CA GLN A 143 5.24 0.42 -9.60
C GLN A 143 4.78 -0.59 -8.53
N ILE A 144 5.08 -1.87 -8.69
CA ILE A 144 4.78 -2.90 -7.70
C ILE A 144 5.69 -2.69 -6.48
N GLU A 145 5.11 -2.63 -5.28
CA GLU A 145 5.84 -2.26 -4.06
C GLU A 145 7.07 -3.13 -3.80
N ALA A 146 7.01 -4.42 -4.14
CA ALA A 146 8.11 -5.38 -3.96
C ALA A 146 9.27 -5.21 -4.95
N VAL A 147 9.05 -4.56 -6.10
CA VAL A 147 10.03 -4.44 -7.18
C VAL A 147 10.83 -3.14 -7.01
N GLU A 148 12.16 -3.26 -7.00
CA GLU A 148 13.07 -2.10 -7.02
C GLU A 148 13.43 -1.70 -8.45
N LYS A 149 13.69 -2.70 -9.31
CA LYS A 149 14.02 -2.48 -10.73
C LYS A 149 13.50 -3.63 -11.57
N ALA A 150 13.05 -3.33 -12.79
CA ALA A 150 12.65 -4.36 -13.73
C ALA A 150 13.40 -4.21 -15.07
N ARG A 151 13.53 -5.31 -15.79
CA ARG A 151 14.00 -5.31 -17.18
C ARG A 151 13.20 -6.31 -17.98
N VAL A 152 12.53 -5.81 -19.02
CA VAL A 152 11.66 -6.60 -19.88
C VAL A 152 12.29 -6.76 -21.26
N HIS A 153 12.42 -8.00 -21.71
CA HIS A 153 12.83 -8.36 -23.05
C HIS A 153 11.70 -9.08 -23.77
N ILE A 154 11.27 -8.55 -24.92
CA ILE A 154 10.18 -9.13 -25.71
C ILE A 154 10.72 -9.52 -27.09
N VAL A 155 10.37 -10.72 -27.53
CA VAL A 155 10.61 -11.19 -28.89
C VAL A 155 9.26 -11.36 -29.57
N LEU A 156 8.98 -10.50 -30.55
CA LEU A 156 7.80 -10.60 -31.39
C LEU A 156 8.06 -11.54 -32.57
N PRO A 157 7.03 -12.26 -33.06
CA PRO A 157 7.14 -13.02 -34.30
C PRO A 157 7.48 -12.16 -35.52
N GLU A 158 8.07 -12.82 -36.52
CA GLU A 158 8.14 -12.29 -37.87
C GLU A 158 6.86 -12.65 -38.63
N ASP A 159 6.33 -11.68 -39.38
CA ASP A 159 5.13 -11.87 -40.20
C ASP A 159 5.44 -12.86 -41.34
N SER A 160 4.96 -14.10 -41.22
CA SER A 160 5.11 -15.12 -42.26
C SER A 160 3.83 -15.23 -43.09
N LEU A 161 3.97 -15.36 -44.41
CA LEU A 161 2.84 -15.68 -45.30
C LEU A 161 2.22 -17.06 -45.02
N TYR A 162 2.89 -17.90 -44.21
CA TYR A 162 2.42 -19.22 -43.79
C TYR A 162 2.23 -19.28 -42.27
N LYS A 163 0.96 -19.25 -41.82
CA LYS A 163 0.59 -19.34 -40.39
C LYS A 163 1.13 -20.57 -39.65
N LYS A 164 1.57 -21.62 -40.35
CA LYS A 164 2.15 -22.82 -39.74
C LYS A 164 3.59 -22.63 -39.23
N ASN A 165 4.30 -21.60 -39.68
CA ASN A 165 5.71 -21.36 -39.34
C ASN A 165 5.91 -20.16 -38.41
N GLU A 166 4.83 -19.55 -37.91
CA GLU A 166 4.90 -18.42 -37.00
C GLU A 166 5.33 -18.90 -35.60
N LYS A 167 6.52 -18.48 -35.15
CA LYS A 167 6.98 -18.74 -33.79
C LYS A 167 6.15 -17.91 -32.82
N PRO A 168 5.78 -18.41 -31.64
CA PRO A 168 5.01 -17.60 -30.70
C PRO A 168 5.86 -16.45 -30.14
N ALA A 169 5.21 -15.36 -29.75
CA ALA A 169 5.89 -14.30 -29.00
C ALA A 169 6.38 -14.85 -27.66
N THR A 170 7.56 -14.41 -27.23
CA THR A 170 8.18 -14.80 -25.95
C THR A 170 8.64 -13.57 -25.20
N ALA A 171 8.66 -13.64 -23.87
CA ALA A 171 9.15 -12.55 -23.03
C ALA A 171 9.98 -13.08 -21.86
N SER A 172 11.04 -12.35 -21.52
CA SER A 172 11.88 -12.57 -20.34
C SER A 172 11.86 -11.32 -19.49
N ILE A 173 11.49 -11.46 -18.22
CA ILE A 173 11.37 -10.37 -17.26
C ILE A 173 12.37 -10.65 -16.14
N MET A 174 13.36 -9.80 -16.00
CA MET A 174 14.28 -9.83 -14.86
C MET A 174 13.82 -8.81 -13.83
N LEU A 175 13.66 -9.25 -12.59
CA LEU A 175 13.27 -8.41 -11.46
C LEU A 175 14.46 -8.28 -10.51
N HIS A 176 14.61 -7.08 -9.96
CA HIS A 176 15.43 -6.81 -8.80
C HIS A 176 14.47 -6.44 -7.67
N LEU A 177 14.38 -7.28 -6.66
CA LEU A 177 13.47 -7.08 -5.54
C LEU A 177 14.09 -6.19 -4.48
N LYS A 178 13.24 -5.53 -3.69
CA LYS A 178 13.72 -4.78 -2.52
C LYS A 178 14.33 -5.74 -1.49
N PRO A 179 15.34 -5.29 -0.70
CA PRO A 179 15.96 -6.14 0.30
C PRO A 179 14.95 -6.75 1.27
N HIS A 180 15.03 -8.07 1.49
CA HIS A 180 14.16 -8.84 2.40
C HIS A 180 12.68 -8.89 1.99
N VAL A 181 12.35 -8.62 0.72
CA VAL A 181 10.99 -8.75 0.20
C VAL A 181 10.93 -9.88 -0.82
N GLU A 182 9.96 -10.78 -0.67
CA GLU A 182 9.65 -11.82 -1.64
C GLU A 182 8.33 -11.50 -2.35
N LEU A 183 8.24 -11.82 -3.64
CA LEU A 183 7.00 -11.68 -4.40
C LEU A 183 6.03 -12.80 -4.04
N SER A 184 4.77 -12.44 -3.76
CA SER A 184 3.70 -13.42 -3.61
C SER A 184 3.31 -14.05 -4.94
N LYS A 185 2.78 -15.28 -4.90
CA LYS A 185 2.28 -15.98 -6.09
C LYS A 185 1.21 -15.18 -6.86
N LYS A 186 0.42 -14.37 -6.14
CA LYS A 186 -0.59 -13.50 -6.75
C LYS A 186 0.04 -12.37 -7.55
N GLU A 187 1.11 -11.77 -7.03
CA GLU A 187 1.85 -10.70 -7.71
C GLU A 187 2.58 -11.25 -8.94
N ILE A 188 3.22 -12.42 -8.83
CA ILE A 188 3.86 -13.10 -9.97
C ILE A 188 2.84 -13.37 -11.07
N LYS A 189 1.68 -13.94 -10.74
CA LYS A 189 0.59 -14.17 -11.69
C LYS A 189 0.04 -12.85 -12.27
N GLY A 190 0.01 -11.79 -11.46
CA GLY A 190 -0.33 -10.44 -11.91
C GLY A 190 0.63 -9.92 -12.98
N ILE A 191 1.94 -10.06 -12.77
CA ILE A 191 2.98 -9.65 -13.71
C ILE A 191 2.89 -10.46 -15.01
N VAL A 192 2.72 -11.78 -14.93
CA VAL A 192 2.55 -12.65 -16.11
C VAL A 192 1.33 -12.23 -16.93
N ASN A 193 0.18 -12.01 -16.28
CA ASN A 193 -1.05 -11.61 -16.95
C ASN A 193 -0.97 -10.20 -17.53
N LEU A 194 -0.30 -9.27 -16.85
CA LEU A 194 -0.05 -7.93 -17.37
C LEU A 194 0.73 -8.02 -18.68
N ALA A 195 1.88 -8.69 -18.67
CA ALA A 195 2.71 -8.83 -19.86
C ALA A 195 1.99 -9.57 -21.01
N ALA A 196 1.31 -10.68 -20.71
CA ALA A 196 0.58 -11.45 -21.72
C ALA A 196 -0.53 -10.64 -22.41
N ASN A 197 -1.23 -9.78 -21.66
CA ASN A 197 -2.30 -8.94 -22.22
C ASN A 197 -1.79 -7.65 -22.88
N SER A 198 -0.58 -7.19 -22.52
CA SER A 198 0.04 -6.01 -23.11
C SER A 198 0.74 -6.28 -24.44
N VAL A 199 1.07 -7.54 -24.75
CA VAL A 199 1.81 -7.91 -25.96
C VAL A 199 0.98 -8.83 -26.85
N GLN A 200 0.78 -8.45 -28.11
CA GLN A 200 0.04 -9.26 -29.06
C GLN A 200 0.71 -10.63 -29.27
N GLY A 201 -0.07 -11.71 -29.15
CA GLY A 201 0.41 -13.07 -29.41
C GLY A 201 1.29 -13.67 -28.32
N LEU A 202 1.50 -12.96 -27.20
CA LEU A 202 2.23 -13.47 -26.05
C LEU A 202 1.29 -14.28 -25.16
N LYS A 203 1.63 -15.55 -24.94
CA LYS A 203 0.89 -16.42 -24.01
C LYS A 203 1.56 -16.41 -22.63
N PRO A 204 0.80 -16.59 -21.54
CA PRO A 204 1.35 -16.71 -20.18
C PRO A 204 2.45 -17.77 -20.05
N GLU A 205 2.31 -18.86 -20.81
CA GLU A 205 3.25 -20.00 -20.86
C GLU A 205 4.63 -19.63 -21.44
N ASN A 206 4.71 -18.57 -22.25
CA ASN A 206 5.91 -18.13 -22.97
C ASN A 206 6.62 -16.96 -22.27
N ILE A 207 6.28 -16.71 -21.02
CA ILE A 207 6.86 -15.66 -20.19
C ILE A 207 7.76 -16.34 -19.17
N THR A 208 8.95 -15.81 -18.94
CA THR A 208 9.83 -16.27 -17.86
C THR A 208 10.22 -15.08 -17.00
N ILE A 209 10.02 -15.21 -15.69
CA ILE A 209 10.34 -14.20 -14.69
C ILE A 209 11.51 -14.73 -13.86
N ILE A 210 12.59 -13.94 -13.76
CA ILE A 210 13.83 -14.33 -13.10
C ILE A 210 14.20 -13.26 -12.08
N ASP A 211 14.71 -13.67 -10.93
CA ASP A 211 15.25 -12.78 -9.89
C ASP A 211 16.75 -12.49 -10.09
N ASP A 212 17.30 -11.54 -9.32
CA ASP A 212 18.72 -11.16 -9.33
C ASP A 212 19.68 -12.33 -9.02
N THR A 213 19.20 -13.32 -8.25
CA THR A 213 19.90 -14.57 -7.91
C THR A 213 19.89 -15.61 -9.04
N GLY A 214 19.15 -15.36 -10.14
CA GLY A 214 18.97 -16.31 -11.24
C GLY A 214 17.88 -17.36 -10.99
N LYS A 215 17.10 -17.23 -9.92
CA LYS A 215 15.94 -18.08 -9.63
C LYS A 215 14.77 -17.72 -10.56
N ILE A 216 14.16 -18.72 -11.18
CA ILE A 216 12.91 -18.54 -11.94
C ILE A 216 11.75 -18.43 -10.95
N LEU A 217 10.94 -17.38 -11.05
CA LEU A 217 9.84 -17.10 -10.13
C LEU A 217 8.49 -17.66 -10.62
N ASN A 218 8.38 -17.99 -11.90
CA ASN A 218 7.13 -18.41 -12.53
C ASN A 218 7.23 -19.80 -13.20
N ASP A 219 8.18 -20.63 -12.74
CA ASP A 219 8.44 -21.95 -13.31
C ASP A 219 7.21 -22.86 -13.17
N PRO A 220 6.65 -23.38 -14.28
CA PRO A 220 5.52 -24.30 -14.24
C PRO A 220 5.83 -25.69 -13.67
N ASP A 221 7.10 -26.09 -13.59
CA ASP A 221 7.53 -27.34 -12.95
C ASP A 221 7.76 -27.17 -11.44
N GLU A 222 8.10 -25.95 -11.00
CA GLU A 222 8.06 -25.53 -9.58
C GLU A 222 6.67 -25.02 -9.16
N ASN A 223 5.70 -24.90 -10.08
CA ASN A 223 4.31 -24.76 -9.71
C ASN A 223 3.92 -26.01 -8.90
N GLU A 224 3.78 -25.79 -7.60
CA GLU A 224 3.17 -26.63 -6.57
C GLU A 224 1.79 -27.24 -6.92
N GLU A 225 1.34 -27.19 -8.18
CA GLU A 225 0.10 -27.82 -8.64
C GLU A 225 0.33 -29.18 -9.34
N ASN A 226 1.53 -29.43 -9.89
CA ASN A 226 1.80 -30.67 -10.65
C ASN A 226 2.83 -31.61 -10.02
N SER A 227 3.59 -31.17 -9.01
CA SER A 227 4.38 -32.08 -8.16
C SER A 227 3.46 -32.93 -7.28
N VAL A 228 3.70 -34.25 -7.23
CA VAL A 228 2.93 -35.20 -6.38
C VAL A 228 2.88 -34.75 -4.91
N GLY A 229 3.92 -34.09 -4.41
CA GLY A 229 3.96 -33.53 -3.05
C GLY A 229 3.04 -32.33 -2.84
N ALA A 230 2.69 -31.62 -3.91
CA ALA A 230 2.02 -30.33 -3.83
C ALA A 230 0.51 -30.42 -4.13
N LYS A 231 0.08 -31.41 -4.94
CA LYS A 231 -1.32 -31.91 -4.90
C LYS A 231 -1.68 -32.43 -3.50
N THR A 232 -0.76 -33.13 -2.85
CA THR A 232 -0.94 -33.60 -1.46
C THR A 232 -1.08 -32.42 -0.49
N MET A 233 -0.28 -31.37 -0.65
CA MET A 233 -0.39 -30.16 0.18
C MET A 233 -1.72 -29.42 -0.04
N THR A 234 -2.17 -29.32 -1.29
CA THR A 234 -3.47 -28.70 -1.64
C THR A 234 -4.64 -29.49 -1.05
N GLN A 235 -4.59 -30.82 -1.11
CA GLN A 235 -5.57 -31.71 -0.48
C GLN A 235 -5.57 -31.57 1.05
N LEU A 236 -4.39 -31.44 1.67
CA LEU A 236 -4.25 -31.22 3.10
C LEU A 236 -4.80 -29.86 3.53
N ASP A 237 -4.54 -28.80 2.75
CA ASP A 237 -5.08 -27.46 3.00
C ASP A 237 -6.59 -27.42 2.82
N MET A 238 -7.13 -28.11 1.82
CA MET A 238 -8.58 -28.23 1.62
C MET A 238 -9.23 -28.97 2.79
N THR A 239 -8.62 -30.09 3.23
CA THR A 239 -9.07 -30.85 4.39
C THR A 239 -9.07 -29.98 5.65
N LYS A 240 -7.98 -29.24 5.90
CA LYS A 240 -7.91 -28.28 7.02
C LYS A 240 -8.98 -27.20 6.95
N LYS A 241 -9.20 -26.59 5.77
CA LYS A 241 -10.23 -25.54 5.61
C LYS A 241 -11.63 -26.06 5.90
N VAL A 242 -11.98 -27.25 5.40
CA VAL A 242 -13.29 -27.87 5.67
C VAL A 242 -13.40 -28.20 7.16
N GLN A 243 -12.36 -28.79 7.75
CA GLN A 243 -12.30 -29.10 9.17
C GLN A 243 -12.48 -27.84 10.04
N ASP A 244 -11.74 -26.79 9.76
CA ASP A 244 -11.78 -25.53 10.51
C ASP A 244 -13.13 -24.83 10.36
N ASN A 245 -13.75 -24.88 9.18
CA ASN A 245 -15.08 -24.32 8.96
C ASN A 245 -16.14 -25.03 9.81
N ILE A 246 -16.18 -26.37 9.75
CA ILE A 246 -17.12 -27.17 10.55
C ILE A 246 -16.84 -26.97 12.05
N GLN A 247 -15.57 -26.99 12.46
CA GLN A 247 -15.19 -26.74 13.85
C GLN A 247 -15.66 -25.36 14.32
N LYS A 248 -15.46 -24.32 13.52
CA LYS A 248 -15.88 -22.96 13.86
C LYS A 248 -17.40 -22.83 13.96
N ASN A 249 -18.16 -23.49 13.08
CA ASN A 249 -19.62 -23.45 13.12
C ASN A 249 -20.18 -24.19 14.35
N ILE A 250 -19.57 -25.32 14.72
CA ILE A 250 -19.96 -26.04 15.95
C ILE A 250 -19.57 -25.22 17.18
N GLN A 251 -18.35 -24.69 17.22
CA GLN A 251 -17.86 -23.89 18.34
C GLN A 251 -18.72 -22.64 18.53
N SER A 252 -19.06 -21.90 17.47
CA SER A 252 -19.90 -20.70 17.58
C SER A 252 -21.32 -21.02 18.09
N LEU A 253 -21.89 -22.14 17.65
CA LEU A 253 -23.17 -22.62 18.16
C LEU A 253 -23.09 -22.93 19.67
N LEU A 254 -22.03 -23.63 20.09
CA LEU A 254 -21.83 -23.99 21.48
C LEU A 254 -21.54 -22.78 22.36
N ASP A 255 -20.73 -21.83 21.89
CA ASP A 255 -20.43 -20.58 22.59
C ASP A 255 -21.71 -19.73 22.77
N GLN A 256 -22.58 -19.69 21.77
CA GLN A 256 -23.85 -18.97 21.86
C GLN A 256 -24.86 -19.65 22.80
N SER A 257 -24.82 -20.99 22.89
CA SER A 257 -25.75 -21.76 23.73
C SER A 257 -25.29 -21.92 25.19
N LEU A 258 -23.99 -22.08 25.42
CA LEU A 258 -23.40 -22.43 26.72
C LEU A 258 -22.56 -21.29 27.31
N GLY A 259 -22.15 -20.31 26.49
CA GLY A 259 -21.23 -19.23 26.86
C GLY A 259 -19.80 -19.51 26.38
N GLU A 260 -19.07 -18.44 26.09
CA GLU A 260 -17.69 -18.52 25.58
C GLU A 260 -16.77 -19.29 26.54
N GLY A 261 -16.04 -20.26 26.01
CA GLY A 261 -15.06 -21.05 26.77
C GLY A 261 -15.66 -22.13 27.68
N ARG A 262 -16.96 -22.43 27.53
CA ARG A 262 -17.66 -23.49 28.30
C ARG A 262 -17.87 -24.79 27.53
N ALA A 263 -17.42 -24.83 26.28
CA ALA A 263 -17.35 -26.03 25.47
C ALA A 263 -16.21 -25.93 24.47
N PHE A 264 -15.65 -27.07 24.09
CA PHE A 264 -14.62 -27.16 23.06
C PHE A 264 -14.98 -28.25 22.07
N ALA A 265 -15.14 -27.88 20.80
CA ALA A 265 -15.35 -28.81 19.71
C ALA A 265 -14.05 -29.08 18.95
N ARG A 266 -13.79 -30.36 18.67
CA ARG A 266 -12.75 -30.82 17.74
C ARG A 266 -13.41 -31.64 16.66
N VAL A 267 -13.03 -31.35 15.42
CA VAL A 267 -13.55 -32.04 14.25
C VAL A 267 -12.38 -32.67 13.52
N SER A 268 -12.58 -33.89 13.05
CA SER A 268 -11.67 -34.57 12.12
C SER A 268 -12.48 -34.98 10.90
N VAL A 269 -12.03 -34.54 9.73
CA VAL A 269 -12.68 -34.79 8.44
C VAL A 269 -11.75 -35.61 7.57
N GLU A 270 -12.30 -36.64 6.95
CA GLU A 270 -11.64 -37.42 5.91
C GLU A 270 -12.37 -37.16 4.60
N LEU A 271 -11.68 -36.50 3.65
CA LEU A 271 -12.22 -36.18 2.34
C LEU A 271 -11.83 -37.27 1.33
N ASP A 272 -12.73 -37.51 0.37
CA ASP A 272 -12.47 -38.32 -0.82
C ASP A 272 -12.03 -37.40 -1.96
N PHE A 273 -10.80 -37.59 -2.45
CA PHE A 273 -10.22 -36.84 -3.57
C PHE A 273 -10.15 -37.66 -4.85
N ASP A 274 -10.78 -38.83 -4.88
CA ASP A 274 -10.79 -39.67 -6.07
C ASP A 274 -11.59 -38.99 -7.19
N ASP A 275 -10.94 -38.74 -8.32
CA ASP A 275 -11.60 -38.33 -9.55
C ASP A 275 -12.19 -39.58 -10.23
N ARG A 276 -13.50 -39.77 -10.07
CA ARG A 276 -14.22 -40.92 -10.62
C ARG A 276 -15.24 -40.47 -11.66
N THR A 277 -15.02 -40.90 -12.89
CA THR A 277 -16.02 -40.82 -13.96
C THR A 277 -16.68 -42.18 -14.10
N THR A 278 -17.99 -42.24 -13.86
CA THR A 278 -18.81 -43.45 -14.06
C THR A 278 -19.70 -43.24 -15.28
N ASP A 279 -19.45 -44.00 -16.33
CA ASP A 279 -20.32 -44.07 -17.51
C ASP A 279 -21.28 -45.26 -17.36
N LYS A 280 -22.57 -44.98 -17.22
CA LYS A 280 -23.64 -45.97 -17.12
C LYS A 280 -24.54 -45.88 -18.36
N GLN A 281 -24.68 -47.00 -19.07
CA GLN A 281 -25.60 -47.14 -20.20
C GLN A 281 -26.66 -48.18 -19.82
N THR A 282 -27.91 -47.75 -19.70
CA THR A 282 -29.04 -48.62 -19.34
C THR A 282 -30.00 -48.72 -20.51
N PHE A 283 -30.39 -49.94 -20.87
CA PHE A 283 -31.40 -50.20 -21.89
C PHE A 283 -32.69 -50.67 -21.24
N THR A 284 -33.80 -49.96 -21.50
CA THR A 284 -35.11 -50.34 -20.97
C THR A 284 -36.13 -50.54 -22.10
N PRO A 285 -37.04 -51.51 -21.97
CA PRO A 285 -38.15 -51.66 -22.91
C PRO A 285 -39.14 -50.50 -22.76
N VAL A 286 -39.76 -50.08 -23.86
CA VAL A 286 -40.62 -48.88 -23.88
C VAL A 286 -42.05 -49.15 -23.38
N VAL A 287 -42.52 -50.42 -23.40
CA VAL A 287 -43.87 -50.84 -22.96
C VAL A 287 -43.86 -52.33 -22.52
N ASP A 288 -44.48 -52.65 -21.37
CA ASP A 288 -44.89 -54.00 -20.88
C ASP A 288 -43.94 -55.18 -21.21
N ASP A 289 -42.62 -55.02 -21.02
CA ASP A 289 -41.57 -56.00 -21.36
C ASP A 289 -41.53 -56.46 -22.83
N ALA A 290 -42.35 -55.90 -23.71
CA ALA A 290 -42.50 -56.32 -25.10
C ALA A 290 -41.73 -55.43 -26.10
N GLY A 291 -41.29 -54.23 -25.71
CA GLY A 291 -40.54 -53.29 -26.56
C GLY A 291 -41.36 -52.71 -27.74
N ILE A 292 -40.91 -51.61 -28.33
CA ILE A 292 -41.55 -51.05 -29.55
C ILE A 292 -40.91 -51.69 -30.77
N ILE A 293 -41.71 -52.34 -31.62
CA ILE A 293 -41.21 -52.95 -32.86
C ILE A 293 -40.88 -51.83 -33.87
N ARG A 294 -39.62 -51.72 -34.28
CA ARG A 294 -39.14 -50.80 -35.33
C ARG A 294 -39.35 -51.39 -36.73
N SER A 295 -39.13 -52.69 -36.89
CA SER A 295 -39.43 -53.39 -38.15
C SER A 295 -39.75 -54.85 -37.89
N GLN A 296 -40.70 -55.39 -38.64
CA GLN A 296 -41.09 -56.80 -38.57
C GLN A 296 -41.17 -57.36 -39.99
N GLN A 297 -40.53 -58.50 -40.21
CA GLN A 297 -40.62 -59.28 -41.44
C GLN A 297 -41.12 -60.68 -41.07
N ASP A 298 -42.33 -61.00 -41.49
CA ASP A 298 -42.92 -62.32 -41.35
C ASP A 298 -42.96 -62.99 -42.73
N LEU A 299 -42.26 -64.10 -42.88
CA LEU A 299 -42.34 -64.99 -44.04
C LEU A 299 -43.13 -66.22 -43.60
N SER A 300 -44.34 -66.38 -44.16
CA SER A 300 -45.14 -67.58 -44.00
C SER A 300 -45.25 -68.25 -45.37
N GLU A 301 -44.62 -69.40 -45.52
CA GLU A 301 -44.70 -70.23 -46.70
C GLU A 301 -45.50 -71.48 -46.31
N THR A 302 -46.73 -71.57 -46.81
CA THR A 302 -47.59 -72.73 -46.61
C THR A 302 -47.83 -73.38 -47.95
N TYR A 303 -47.42 -74.64 -48.07
CA TYR A 303 -47.67 -75.48 -49.23
C TYR A 303 -48.57 -76.63 -48.78
N SER A 304 -49.81 -76.63 -49.26
CA SER A 304 -50.69 -77.79 -49.20
C SER A 304 -50.97 -78.22 -50.63
N GLY A 305 -50.41 -79.35 -51.04
CA GLY A 305 -50.61 -79.92 -52.36
C GLY A 305 -50.90 -81.40 -52.25
N THR A 306 -51.87 -81.88 -53.04
CA THR A 306 -51.94 -83.31 -53.37
C THR A 306 -50.88 -83.59 -54.43
N SER A 307 -49.81 -84.28 -54.04
CA SER A 307 -48.84 -84.79 -54.99
C SER A 307 -49.48 -85.92 -55.81
N THR A 308 -49.82 -85.64 -57.06
CA THR A 308 -49.80 -86.68 -58.09
C THR A 308 -48.50 -86.52 -58.85
N GLN A 309 -47.64 -87.53 -58.74
CA GLN A 309 -46.30 -87.69 -59.30
C GLN A 309 -45.13 -87.26 -58.38
N PRO A 310 -44.17 -88.17 -58.08
CA PRO A 310 -42.82 -87.76 -57.72
C PRO A 310 -42.24 -87.01 -58.93
N GLY A 311 -42.15 -85.68 -58.85
CA GLY A 311 -41.14 -84.95 -59.60
C GLY A 311 -39.81 -85.49 -59.09
N GLY A 312 -39.13 -86.27 -59.93
CA GLY A 312 -37.95 -87.04 -59.55
C GLY A 312 -36.91 -86.18 -58.81
N ALA A 313 -36.13 -86.83 -57.93
CA ALA A 313 -34.92 -86.23 -57.42
C ALA A 313 -34.13 -85.62 -58.59
N ALA A 314 -33.69 -84.38 -58.45
CA ALA A 314 -32.75 -83.79 -59.39
C ALA A 314 -31.47 -84.65 -59.37
N GLY A 315 -31.40 -85.61 -60.29
CA GLY A 315 -30.35 -86.63 -60.34
C GLY A 315 -30.90 -88.04 -60.59
N VAL A 316 -30.96 -88.41 -61.88
CA VAL A 316 -31.01 -89.75 -62.50
C VAL A 316 -32.19 -90.71 -62.21
N GLN A 317 -32.70 -91.33 -63.28
CA GLN A 317 -33.84 -92.27 -63.31
C GLN A 317 -33.54 -93.61 -62.60
N SER A 318 -34.52 -94.18 -61.90
CA SER A 318 -34.54 -95.60 -61.51
C SER A 318 -35.61 -96.37 -62.29
N ASN A 319 -35.18 -97.34 -63.08
CA ASN A 319 -35.98 -98.24 -63.90
C ASN A 319 -36.08 -99.62 -63.25
N VAL A 320 -37.17 -99.92 -62.54
CA VAL A 320 -37.57 -101.29 -62.18
C VAL A 320 -39.10 -101.38 -62.09
N PRO A 321 -39.77 -102.21 -62.91
CA PRO A 321 -41.22 -102.43 -62.81
C PRO A 321 -41.53 -103.47 -61.71
N GLY A 322 -42.15 -103.03 -60.62
CA GLY A 322 -42.67 -103.90 -59.56
C GLY A 322 -43.90 -103.27 -58.92
N TYR A 323 -45.02 -103.98 -58.95
CA TYR A 323 -46.28 -103.58 -58.33
C TYR A 323 -46.08 -103.34 -56.83
N VAL A 324 -46.44 -102.14 -56.36
CA VAL A 324 -46.70 -101.84 -54.95
C VAL A 324 -48.11 -101.30 -54.80
N ALA A 325 -48.81 -101.83 -53.81
CA ALA A 325 -50.19 -101.53 -53.50
C ALA A 325 -50.41 -100.04 -53.20
N GLN A 326 -51.49 -99.50 -53.75
CA GLN A 326 -52.00 -98.17 -53.48
C GLN A 326 -52.58 -98.14 -52.06
N ASN A 327 -51.84 -97.57 -51.12
CA ASN A 327 -52.39 -97.16 -49.84
C ASN A 327 -51.57 -96.00 -49.27
N GLY A 328 -52.26 -94.94 -48.86
CA GLY A 328 -51.65 -93.78 -48.18
C GLY A 328 -51.65 -92.53 -49.04
N ASN A 329 -52.68 -91.72 -48.84
CA ASN A 329 -52.76 -90.32 -49.23
C ASN A 329 -51.53 -89.59 -48.64
N ALA A 330 -50.50 -89.36 -49.45
CA ALA A 330 -49.33 -88.58 -49.02
C ALA A 330 -49.63 -87.10 -49.29
N ASN A 331 -50.46 -86.51 -48.42
CA ASN A 331 -50.52 -85.06 -48.30
C ASN A 331 -49.16 -84.59 -47.79
N ALA A 332 -48.47 -83.77 -48.58
CA ALA A 332 -47.28 -83.08 -48.14
C ALA A 332 -47.70 -81.66 -47.72
N ASP A 333 -47.95 -81.51 -46.42
CA ASP A 333 -48.17 -80.21 -45.80
C ASP A 333 -46.80 -79.68 -45.38
N TYR A 334 -46.37 -78.57 -45.99
CA TYR A 334 -45.16 -77.86 -45.61
C TYR A 334 -45.56 -76.48 -45.10
N GLU A 335 -45.13 -76.18 -43.88
CA GLU A 335 -45.30 -74.87 -43.28
C GLU A 335 -43.92 -74.38 -42.84
N LYS A 336 -43.46 -73.29 -43.43
CA LYS A 336 -42.30 -72.54 -42.95
C LYS A 336 -42.77 -71.17 -42.47
N LYS A 337 -42.54 -70.90 -41.20
CA LYS A 337 -42.78 -69.61 -40.57
C LYS A 337 -41.46 -69.03 -40.08
N GLU A 338 -41.09 -67.89 -40.60
CA GLU A 338 -39.89 -67.14 -40.23
C GLU A 338 -40.34 -65.72 -39.85
N SER A 339 -39.96 -65.25 -38.65
CA SER A 339 -40.35 -63.94 -38.13
C SER A 339 -39.12 -63.23 -37.58
N THR A 340 -38.77 -62.10 -38.18
CA THR A 340 -37.66 -61.24 -37.75
C THR A 340 -38.25 -59.94 -37.23
N LYS A 341 -38.05 -59.63 -35.95
CA LYS A 341 -38.51 -58.39 -35.30
C LYS A 341 -37.32 -57.60 -34.76
N ASN A 342 -37.19 -56.36 -35.22
CA ASN A 342 -36.25 -55.39 -34.67
C ASN A 342 -37.01 -54.47 -33.72
N TYR A 343 -36.44 -54.26 -32.53
CA TYR A 343 -37.04 -53.42 -31.50
C TYR A 343 -36.27 -52.11 -31.37
N GLU A 344 -36.99 -51.02 -31.13
CA GLU A 344 -36.43 -49.79 -30.60
C GLU A 344 -36.30 -49.93 -29.08
N ILE A 345 -35.12 -49.64 -28.55
CA ILE A 345 -34.82 -49.70 -27.11
C ILE A 345 -34.62 -48.29 -26.59
N ASN A 346 -35.11 -48.01 -25.38
CA ASN A 346 -34.73 -46.77 -24.72
C ASN A 346 -33.26 -46.88 -24.30
N GLU A 347 -32.47 -45.88 -24.64
CA GLU A 347 -31.08 -45.78 -24.23
C GLU A 347 -30.94 -44.61 -23.25
N GLU A 348 -30.62 -44.91 -22.00
CA GLU A 348 -30.24 -43.90 -21.01
C GLU A 348 -28.72 -43.94 -20.81
N LYS A 349 -28.05 -42.87 -21.27
CA LYS A 349 -26.63 -42.62 -21.01
C LYS A 349 -26.52 -41.65 -19.85
N SER A 350 -26.01 -42.14 -18.73
CA SER A 350 -25.68 -41.33 -17.56
C SER A 350 -24.17 -41.30 -17.39
N LYS A 351 -23.58 -40.12 -17.54
CA LYS A 351 -22.18 -39.86 -17.20
C LYS A 351 -22.14 -39.12 -15.88
N VAL A 352 -21.77 -39.83 -14.82
CA VAL A 352 -21.64 -39.25 -13.48
C VAL A 352 -20.17 -38.93 -13.25
N VAL A 353 -19.85 -37.64 -13.19
CA VAL A 353 -18.53 -37.16 -12.79
C VAL A 353 -18.61 -36.82 -11.30
N ALA A 354 -17.98 -37.64 -10.46
CA ALA A 354 -17.89 -37.37 -9.04
C ALA A 354 -16.88 -36.25 -8.81
N ALA A 355 -17.32 -35.15 -8.18
CA ALA A 355 -16.41 -34.06 -7.84
C ALA A 355 -15.50 -34.49 -6.67
N PRO A 356 -14.17 -34.32 -6.78
CA PRO A 356 -13.27 -34.56 -5.67
C PRO A 356 -13.55 -33.56 -4.53
N GLY A 357 -13.38 -34.00 -3.29
CA GLY A 357 -13.62 -33.21 -2.07
C GLY A 357 -14.90 -33.55 -1.32
N SER A 358 -15.55 -34.69 -1.64
CA SER A 358 -16.70 -35.15 -0.85
C SER A 358 -16.27 -35.66 0.54
N ILE A 359 -17.13 -35.56 1.54
CA ILE A 359 -16.81 -36.05 2.90
C ILE A 359 -17.00 -37.56 2.94
N ARG A 360 -15.90 -38.29 3.14
CA ARG A 360 -15.90 -39.75 3.33
C ARG A 360 -16.25 -40.12 4.76
N ARG A 361 -15.72 -39.40 5.74
CA ARG A 361 -16.00 -39.62 7.17
C ARG A 361 -15.83 -38.35 7.97
N LEU A 362 -16.71 -38.15 8.95
CA LEU A 362 -16.71 -37.03 9.87
C LEU A 362 -16.73 -37.54 11.31
N ASN A 363 -15.75 -37.11 12.11
CA ASN A 363 -15.69 -37.39 13.54
C ASN A 363 -15.74 -36.08 14.31
N VAL A 364 -16.67 -35.97 15.24
CA VAL A 364 -16.87 -34.78 16.07
C VAL A 364 -16.75 -35.16 17.54
N ALA A 365 -15.79 -34.55 18.23
CA ALA A 365 -15.64 -34.66 19.67
C ALA A 365 -15.99 -33.31 20.30
N VAL A 366 -16.94 -33.31 21.23
CA VAL A 366 -17.34 -32.13 21.98
C VAL A 366 -17.08 -32.36 23.45
N LEU A 367 -16.28 -31.48 24.02
CA LEU A 367 -16.10 -31.43 25.46
C LEU A 367 -17.01 -30.32 26.00
N VAL A 368 -17.75 -30.62 27.06
CA VAL A 368 -18.61 -29.66 27.76
C VAL A 368 -18.22 -29.60 29.23
N ASN A 369 -18.60 -28.53 29.92
CA ASN A 369 -18.24 -28.38 31.33
C ASN A 369 -19.04 -29.36 32.21
N GLU A 370 -18.55 -29.63 33.43
CA GLU A 370 -19.14 -30.61 34.35
C GLU A 370 -20.57 -30.26 34.81
N ASP A 371 -21.00 -29.00 34.65
CA ASP A 371 -22.33 -28.55 35.05
C ASP A 371 -23.47 -28.96 34.09
N VAL A 372 -23.15 -29.72 33.04
CA VAL A 372 -24.11 -30.22 32.04
C VAL A 372 -24.68 -31.57 32.48
N ASN A 373 -26.00 -31.63 32.66
CA ASN A 373 -26.72 -32.87 32.99
C ASN A 373 -26.83 -33.82 31.78
N ALA A 374 -27.04 -35.12 32.02
CA ALA A 374 -27.19 -36.13 30.96
C ALA A 374 -28.27 -35.79 29.90
N THR A 375 -29.39 -35.19 30.30
CA THR A 375 -30.45 -34.74 29.38
C THR A 375 -30.02 -33.56 28.50
N GLN A 376 -29.17 -32.67 29.02
CA GLN A 376 -28.58 -31.57 28.27
C GLN A 376 -27.49 -32.09 27.32
N GLN A 377 -26.70 -33.08 27.74
CA GLN A 377 -25.72 -33.77 26.91
C GLN A 377 -26.37 -34.39 25.67
N ASP A 378 -27.49 -35.10 25.82
CA ASP A 378 -28.25 -35.65 24.67
C ASP A 378 -28.77 -34.56 23.74
N SER A 379 -29.20 -33.43 24.30
CA SER A 379 -29.71 -32.29 23.52
C SER A 379 -28.58 -31.62 22.74
N ILE A 380 -27.41 -31.45 23.35
CA ILE A 380 -26.20 -30.94 22.71
C ILE A 380 -25.74 -31.89 21.61
N MET A 381 -25.73 -33.20 21.88
CA MET A 381 -25.37 -34.22 20.89
C MET A 381 -26.27 -34.14 19.65
N ARG A 382 -27.60 -34.03 19.83
CA ARG A 382 -28.53 -33.87 18.69
C ARG A 382 -28.28 -32.58 17.92
N THR A 383 -28.13 -31.46 18.62
CA THR A 383 -27.92 -30.14 17.97
C THR A 383 -26.61 -30.11 17.20
N VAL A 384 -25.52 -30.62 17.78
CA VAL A 384 -24.22 -30.71 17.12
C VAL A 384 -24.28 -31.69 15.95
N SER A 385 -24.97 -32.83 16.10
CA SER A 385 -25.17 -33.78 15.01
C SER A 385 -25.86 -33.14 13.80
N SER A 386 -26.89 -32.32 14.03
CA SER A 386 -27.58 -31.60 12.97
C SER A 386 -26.73 -30.48 12.36
N ALA A 387 -26.00 -29.72 13.20
CA ALA A 387 -25.15 -28.61 12.73
C ALA A 387 -23.92 -29.08 11.94
N ALA A 388 -23.35 -30.22 12.31
CA ALA A 388 -22.21 -30.83 11.64
C ALA A 388 -22.59 -31.62 10.37
N GLY A 389 -23.88 -31.92 10.17
CA GLY A 389 -24.34 -32.72 9.04
C GLY A 389 -23.89 -34.19 9.12
N ILE A 390 -23.92 -34.75 10.34
CA ILE A 390 -23.55 -36.14 10.61
C ILE A 390 -24.49 -37.08 9.87
N ASN A 391 -23.93 -38.05 9.16
CA ASN A 391 -24.67 -39.11 8.48
C ASN A 391 -24.18 -40.48 8.98
N GLN A 392 -25.10 -41.24 9.57
CA GLN A 392 -24.81 -42.59 10.09
C GLN A 392 -24.46 -43.58 8.97
N ASP A 393 -25.02 -43.41 7.76
CA ASP A 393 -24.74 -44.27 6.60
C ASP A 393 -23.30 -44.09 6.10
N ARG A 394 -22.69 -42.92 6.35
CA ARG A 394 -21.26 -42.66 6.05
C ARG A 394 -20.30 -43.24 7.10
N GLY A 395 -20.82 -43.67 8.26
CA GLY A 395 -20.01 -44.12 9.40
C GLY A 395 -19.45 -42.96 10.24
N ASP A 396 -20.12 -41.82 10.24
CA ASP A 396 -19.74 -40.66 11.06
C ASP A 396 -19.98 -40.92 12.55
N THR A 397 -19.13 -40.35 13.41
CA THR A 397 -19.24 -40.51 14.86
C THR A 397 -19.25 -39.18 15.59
N ILE A 398 -20.05 -39.13 16.66
CA ILE A 398 -20.12 -37.99 17.58
C ILE A 398 -19.94 -38.47 19.02
N SER A 399 -19.05 -37.82 19.76
CA SER A 399 -18.89 -38.02 21.20
C SER A 399 -19.02 -36.69 21.92
N VAL A 400 -19.83 -36.67 22.99
CA VAL A 400 -19.98 -35.51 23.88
C VAL A 400 -19.59 -35.96 25.27
N GLU A 401 -18.55 -35.38 25.87
CA GLU A 401 -18.08 -35.74 27.20
C GLU A 401 -18.02 -34.52 28.13
N PRO A 402 -18.56 -34.62 29.36
CA PRO A 402 -18.38 -33.58 30.38
C PRO A 402 -17.00 -33.71 31.05
N LEU A 403 -16.22 -32.63 31.07
CA LEU A 403 -14.93 -32.56 31.76
C LEU A 403 -14.77 -31.23 32.51
N PRO A 404 -14.08 -31.21 33.67
CA PRO A 404 -13.76 -29.97 34.36
C PRO A 404 -12.68 -29.20 33.59
N PHE A 405 -13.03 -28.02 33.06
CA PHE A 405 -12.08 -27.17 32.35
C PHE A 405 -11.20 -26.35 33.31
N SER A 406 -9.91 -26.23 32.99
CA SER A 406 -8.99 -25.36 33.72
C SER A 406 -9.28 -23.88 33.42
N THR A 407 -9.45 -23.07 34.46
CA THR A 407 -9.66 -21.61 34.33
C THR A 407 -8.36 -20.82 34.20
N GLU A 408 -7.19 -21.45 34.36
CA GLU A 408 -5.90 -20.75 34.43
C GLU A 408 -5.62 -19.82 33.26
N LEU A 409 -5.94 -20.23 32.03
CA LEU A 409 -5.72 -19.42 30.83
C LEU A 409 -6.64 -18.20 30.77
N ARG A 410 -7.88 -18.34 31.25
CA ARG A 410 -8.84 -17.24 31.32
C ARG A 410 -8.42 -16.24 32.39
N ASP A 411 -7.98 -16.75 33.54
CA ASP A 411 -7.54 -15.92 34.66
C ASP A 411 -6.24 -15.18 34.30
N ARG A 412 -5.31 -15.81 33.55
CA ARG A 412 -4.13 -15.14 32.99
C ARG A 412 -4.48 -14.06 31.97
N ARG A 413 -5.36 -14.33 31.01
CA ARG A 413 -5.77 -13.32 30.00
C ARG A 413 -6.48 -12.13 30.64
N ALA A 414 -7.37 -12.39 31.61
CA ALA A 414 -8.03 -11.33 32.37
C ALA A 414 -7.01 -10.48 33.15
N ALA A 415 -6.02 -11.11 33.77
CA ALA A 415 -4.93 -10.42 34.47
C ALA A 415 -4.02 -9.61 33.50
N GLU A 416 -3.72 -10.14 32.31
CA GLU A 416 -2.96 -9.43 31.28
C GLU A 416 -3.73 -8.23 30.72
N GLU A 417 -5.04 -8.36 30.51
CA GLU A 417 -5.90 -7.26 30.05
C GLU A 417 -6.03 -6.17 31.13
N GLN A 418 -6.15 -6.55 32.40
CA GLN A 418 -6.10 -5.61 33.52
C GLN A 418 -4.74 -4.90 33.60
N ALA A 419 -3.63 -5.64 33.50
CA ALA A 419 -2.30 -5.06 33.52
C ALA A 419 -2.02 -4.12 32.32
N ALA A 420 -2.62 -4.40 31.15
CA ALA A 420 -2.54 -3.53 29.99
C ALA A 420 -3.30 -2.22 30.22
N LYS A 421 -4.53 -2.28 30.76
CA LYS A 421 -5.31 -1.09 31.16
C LYS A 421 -4.58 -0.28 32.23
N ASP A 422 -4.05 -0.92 33.26
CA ASP A 422 -3.26 -0.26 34.32
C ASP A 422 -2.00 0.42 33.76
N ARG A 423 -1.36 -0.16 32.74
CA ARG A 423 -0.20 0.43 32.07
C ARG A 423 -0.59 1.66 31.26
N GLU A 424 -1.71 1.62 30.55
CA GLU A 424 -2.24 2.74 29.79
C GLU A 424 -2.61 3.91 30.71
N ASP A 425 -3.33 3.63 31.80
CA ASP A 425 -3.65 4.61 32.85
C ASP A 425 -2.38 5.21 33.46
N ARG A 426 -1.37 4.38 33.78
CA ARG A 426 -0.09 4.87 34.31
C ARG A 426 0.62 5.81 33.34
N ILE A 427 0.61 5.51 32.04
CA ILE A 427 1.22 6.38 31.02
C ILE A 427 0.45 7.70 30.94
N PHE A 428 -0.87 7.67 30.98
CA PHE A 428 -1.72 8.86 30.99
C PHE A 428 -1.45 9.75 32.23
N TYR A 429 -1.41 9.17 33.43
CA TYR A 429 -1.07 9.91 34.66
C TYR A 429 0.36 10.46 34.65
N MET A 430 1.33 9.72 34.08
CA MET A 430 2.70 10.21 33.92
C MET A 430 2.79 11.40 32.96
N GLN A 431 2.01 11.41 31.87
CA GLN A 431 1.91 12.56 30.96
C GLN A 431 1.31 13.77 31.67
N ILE A 432 0.23 13.60 32.43
CA ILE A 432 -0.36 14.69 33.23
C ILE A 432 0.65 15.23 34.25
N ALA A 433 1.36 14.35 34.96
CA ALA A 433 2.38 14.75 35.91
C ALA A 433 3.53 15.53 35.25
N ALA A 434 3.97 15.12 34.06
CA ALA A 434 4.99 15.83 33.29
C ALA A 434 4.53 17.24 32.87
N VAL A 435 3.29 17.38 32.40
CA VAL A 435 2.71 18.69 32.05
C VAL A 435 2.62 19.60 33.28
N LEU A 436 2.16 19.08 34.42
CA LEU A 436 2.11 19.84 35.67
C LEU A 436 3.50 20.27 36.16
N LEU A 437 4.51 19.41 35.99
CA LEU A 437 5.90 19.73 36.33
C LEU A 437 6.45 20.87 35.46
N VAL A 438 6.18 20.83 34.14
CA VAL A 438 6.56 21.92 33.23
C VAL A 438 5.87 23.23 33.62
N LEU A 439 4.58 23.20 33.94
CA LEU A 439 3.85 24.38 34.41
C LEU A 439 4.42 24.94 35.73
N ALA A 440 4.80 24.06 36.66
CA ALA A 440 5.44 24.45 37.91
C ALA A 440 6.81 25.11 37.68
N LEU A 441 7.62 24.58 36.74
CA LEU A 441 8.91 25.17 36.36
C LEU A 441 8.74 26.54 35.70
N ILE A 442 7.74 26.72 34.82
CA ILE A 442 7.42 28.01 34.20
C ILE A 442 7.01 29.02 35.28
N ALA A 443 6.15 28.63 36.22
CA ALA A 443 5.74 29.49 37.33
C ALA A 443 6.92 29.90 38.22
N ALA A 444 7.81 28.96 38.54
CA ALA A 444 9.03 29.22 39.31
C ALA A 444 9.98 30.17 38.57
N TYR A 445 10.16 29.99 37.25
CA TYR A 445 10.97 30.88 36.41
C TYR A 445 10.41 32.31 36.38
N ILE A 446 9.08 32.47 36.22
CA ILE A 446 8.43 33.78 36.25
C ILE A 446 8.60 34.44 37.62
N MET A 447 8.46 33.69 38.71
CA MET A 447 8.58 34.21 40.07
C MET A 447 10.03 34.64 40.38
N MET A 448 11.03 33.87 39.95
CA MET A 448 12.45 34.25 40.04
C MET A 448 12.77 35.50 39.23
N ARG A 449 12.23 35.61 38.00
CA ARG A 449 12.42 36.80 37.16
C ARG A 449 11.79 38.05 37.78
N ARG A 450 10.63 37.92 38.42
CA ARG A 450 9.98 39.02 39.17
C ARG A 450 10.81 39.45 40.38
N LYS A 451 11.32 38.50 41.18
CA LYS A 451 12.18 38.82 42.34
C LYS A 451 13.47 39.53 41.92
N LYS A 452 14.14 39.04 40.87
CA LYS A 452 15.38 39.68 40.37
C LYS A 452 15.13 41.12 39.91
N LYS A 453 14.02 41.36 39.22
CA LYS A 453 13.62 42.70 38.79
C LYS A 453 13.30 43.62 39.98
N GLN A 454 12.66 43.11 41.04
CA GLN A 454 12.43 43.87 42.27
C GLN A 454 13.72 44.19 43.02
N GLN A 455 14.69 43.28 43.03
CA GLN A 455 16.01 43.52 43.64
C GLN A 455 16.82 44.56 42.86
N GLU A 456 16.78 44.53 41.52
CA GLU A 456 17.41 45.56 40.69
C GLU A 456 16.78 46.94 40.91
N LEU A 457 15.45 47.01 41.04
CA LEU A 457 14.73 48.25 41.37
C LEU A 457 15.03 48.75 42.79
N ALA A 458 15.15 47.87 43.77
CA ALA A 458 15.52 48.22 45.14
C ALA A 458 16.96 48.72 45.24
N ALA A 459 17.91 48.07 44.56
CA ALA A 459 19.31 48.49 44.50
C ALA A 459 19.46 49.87 43.82
N LEU A 460 18.67 50.13 42.77
CA LEU A 460 18.64 51.44 42.12
C LEU A 460 18.04 52.53 43.03
N ALA A 461 17.04 52.19 43.84
CA ALA A 461 16.45 53.11 44.82
C ALA A 461 17.40 53.39 46.00
N GLU A 462 18.16 52.40 46.43
CA GLU A 462 19.18 52.53 47.48
C GLU A 462 20.36 53.39 47.02
N GLN A 463 20.82 53.21 45.77
CA GLN A 463 21.81 54.10 45.16
C GLN A 463 21.35 55.56 45.10
N LYS A 464 20.09 55.80 44.74
CA LYS A 464 19.52 57.16 44.74
C LYS A 464 19.42 57.77 46.14
N ARG A 465 19.09 56.97 47.15
CA ARG A 465 19.09 57.45 48.56
C ARG A 465 20.48 57.79 49.05
N LEU A 466 21.49 57.01 48.70
CA LEU A 466 22.88 57.29 49.05
C LEU A 466 23.40 58.56 48.36
N GLU A 467 23.06 58.78 47.08
CA GLU A 467 23.38 60.04 46.37
C GLU A 467 22.67 61.26 46.99
N GLU A 468 21.42 61.13 47.46
CA GLU A 468 20.71 62.19 48.17
C GLU A 468 21.31 62.49 49.54
N GLU A 469 21.70 61.46 50.31
CA GLU A 469 22.37 61.62 51.60
C GLU A 469 23.77 62.24 51.45
N GLU A 470 24.50 61.91 50.39
CA GLU A 470 25.81 62.51 50.08
C GLU A 470 25.67 63.99 49.69
N LYS A 471 24.63 64.34 48.91
CA LYS A 471 24.28 65.74 48.63
C LYS A 471 23.90 66.52 49.89
N GLN A 472 23.18 65.91 50.81
CA GLN A 472 22.82 66.54 52.09
C GLN A 472 24.04 66.73 52.99
N ARG A 473 25.00 65.80 52.99
CA ARG A 473 26.28 65.94 53.70
C ARG A 473 27.15 67.06 53.12
N LEU A 474 27.28 67.12 51.80
CA LEU A 474 27.98 68.20 51.09
C LEU A 474 27.30 69.57 51.31
N ALA A 475 25.97 69.61 51.40
CA ALA A 475 25.23 70.83 51.74
C ALA A 475 25.41 71.26 53.20
N ALA A 476 25.47 70.31 54.14
CA ALA A 476 25.74 70.58 55.55
C ALA A 476 27.20 71.01 55.80
N GLU A 477 28.16 70.42 55.08
CA GLU A 477 29.57 70.82 55.10
C GLU A 477 29.76 72.21 54.49
N ARG A 478 29.05 72.53 53.39
CA ARG A 478 28.97 73.90 52.86
C ARG A 478 28.31 74.88 53.83
N ALA A 479 27.24 74.47 54.53
CA ALA A 479 26.58 75.32 55.53
C ALA A 479 27.49 75.61 56.74
N ALA A 480 28.29 74.64 57.17
CA ALA A 480 29.29 74.80 58.24
C ALA A 480 30.47 75.69 57.80
N LEU A 481 30.87 75.65 56.53
CA LEU A 481 31.88 76.55 55.95
C LEU A 481 31.35 78.00 55.84
N VAL A 482 30.06 78.18 55.54
CA VAL A 482 29.40 79.51 55.50
C VAL A 482 29.25 80.11 56.91
N GLU A 483 29.00 79.30 57.94
CA GLU A 483 28.92 79.75 59.34
C GLU A 483 30.30 80.12 59.94
N ALA A 484 31.39 79.60 59.35
CA ALA A 484 32.77 79.85 59.77
C ALA A 484 33.41 81.13 59.17
N GLY A 485 32.69 81.86 58.30
CA GLY A 485 33.12 83.19 57.84
C GLY A 485 34.30 83.22 56.86
N GLU A 486 34.63 82.10 56.21
CA GLU A 486 35.53 82.06 55.06
C GLU A 486 34.76 81.61 53.82
N VAL A 487 34.83 82.43 52.77
CA VAL A 487 34.19 82.33 51.43
C VAL A 487 32.92 83.17 51.27
N GLY A 488 33.08 84.26 50.52
CA GLY A 488 32.00 85.12 50.05
C GLY A 488 31.16 84.46 48.95
N GLU A 489 29.90 84.88 48.90
CA GLU A 489 28.94 84.59 47.84
C GLU A 489 29.52 84.94 46.47
N GLU A 490 29.76 83.93 45.64
CA GLU A 490 29.49 83.88 44.18
C GLU A 490 30.30 82.75 43.53
N GLU A 491 29.62 81.64 43.23
CA GLU A 491 29.75 80.90 41.97
C GLU A 491 28.58 79.90 41.90
N LEU A 492 27.38 80.46 41.67
CA LEU A 492 26.25 79.66 41.20
C LEU A 492 26.51 79.30 39.74
N THR A 493 26.41 78.00 39.43
CA THR A 493 26.40 77.51 38.06
C THR A 493 25.12 78.02 37.37
N GLU A 494 25.26 78.65 36.20
CA GLU A 494 24.16 79.20 35.39
C GLU A 494 23.02 78.19 35.09
N GLU A 495 23.26 76.89 35.27
CA GLU A 495 22.29 75.82 35.03
C GLU A 495 21.24 75.67 36.15
N GLU A 496 21.58 75.94 37.42
CA GLU A 496 20.61 75.80 38.54
C GLU A 496 19.62 76.98 38.60
N GLN A 497 20.05 78.20 38.25
CA GLN A 497 19.16 79.35 38.14
C GLN A 497 18.16 79.20 36.98
N ARG A 498 18.57 78.61 35.85
CA ARG A 498 17.65 78.32 34.73
C ARG A 498 16.58 77.31 35.11
N GLN A 499 16.93 76.23 35.82
CA GLN A 499 15.95 75.21 36.24
C GLN A 499 14.97 75.71 37.30
N LEU A 500 15.41 76.59 38.22
CA LEU A 500 14.53 77.24 39.19
C LEU A 500 13.58 78.24 38.53
N THR A 501 14.08 79.03 37.58
CA THR A 501 13.26 80.01 36.83
C THR A 501 12.28 79.30 35.89
N GLU A 502 12.69 78.21 35.24
CA GLU A 502 11.83 77.36 34.41
C GLU A 502 10.74 76.65 35.24
N LYS A 503 11.06 76.14 36.42
CA LYS A 503 10.05 75.57 37.33
C LYS A 503 9.06 76.61 37.83
N GLN A 504 9.54 77.80 38.21
CA GLN A 504 8.66 78.87 38.68
C GLN A 504 7.75 79.42 37.56
N THR A 505 8.27 79.52 36.33
CA THR A 505 7.46 79.93 35.17
C THR A 505 6.45 78.86 34.78
N LEU A 506 6.79 77.57 34.84
CA LEU A 506 5.83 76.46 34.67
C LEU A 506 4.74 76.47 35.74
N GLN A 507 5.10 76.73 36.99
CA GLN A 507 4.17 76.76 38.12
C GLN A 507 3.22 77.97 38.03
N GLN A 508 3.72 79.14 37.60
CA GLN A 508 2.87 80.29 37.27
C GLN A 508 1.97 80.05 36.04
N LEU A 509 2.44 79.29 35.04
CA LEU A 509 1.63 78.95 33.86
C LEU A 509 0.47 78.00 34.23
N ILE A 510 0.72 77.06 35.14
CA ILE A 510 -0.27 76.13 35.70
C ILE A 510 -1.33 76.88 36.51
N ASP A 511 -0.91 77.84 37.34
CA ASP A 511 -1.82 78.63 38.18
C ASP A 511 -2.62 79.67 37.39
N GLN A 512 -2.03 80.33 36.38
CA GLN A 512 -2.73 81.35 35.59
C GLN A 512 -3.62 80.77 34.48
N LYS A 513 -3.28 79.60 33.92
CA LYS A 513 -4.00 79.00 32.80
C LYS A 513 -4.12 77.47 32.89
N PRO A 514 -4.85 76.95 33.90
CA PRO A 514 -5.00 75.50 34.10
C PRO A 514 -5.70 74.80 32.92
N ALA A 515 -6.55 75.51 32.17
CA ALA A 515 -7.27 74.94 31.03
C ALA A 515 -6.37 74.65 29.80
N GLU A 516 -5.32 75.45 29.56
CA GLU A 516 -4.38 75.24 28.45
C GLU A 516 -3.40 74.07 28.75
N VAL A 517 -2.95 73.94 30.00
CA VAL A 517 -2.07 72.84 30.44
C VAL A 517 -2.79 71.49 30.45
N ALA A 518 -4.06 71.46 30.87
CA ALA A 518 -4.88 70.26 30.80
C ALA A 518 -5.12 69.77 29.37
N MET A 519 -5.20 70.71 28.40
CA MET A 519 -5.35 70.36 26.98
C MET A 519 -4.08 69.72 26.43
N LEU A 520 -2.90 70.19 26.85
CA LEU A 520 -1.60 69.65 26.44
C LEU A 520 -1.33 68.25 26.99
N ILE A 521 -1.69 68.01 28.27
CA ILE A 521 -1.63 66.67 28.88
C ILE A 521 -2.63 65.73 28.20
N LYS A 522 -3.81 66.22 27.82
CA LYS A 522 -4.79 65.43 27.07
C LYS A 522 -4.29 65.04 25.68
N THR A 523 -3.56 65.93 24.99
CA THR A 523 -2.96 65.63 23.68
C THR A 523 -1.86 64.57 23.80
N TRP A 524 -1.00 64.65 24.81
CA TRP A 524 0.03 63.63 25.06
C TRP A 524 -0.55 62.28 25.47
N LEU A 525 -1.65 62.26 26.24
CA LEU A 525 -2.31 61.01 26.61
C LEU A 525 -3.06 60.35 25.44
N SER A 526 -3.42 61.11 24.41
CA SER A 526 -4.08 60.61 23.20
C SER A 526 -3.12 60.18 22.08
N GLU A 527 -1.82 60.38 22.25
CA GLU A 527 -0.79 60.02 21.26
C GLU A 527 -0.13 58.66 21.56
N ASP A 528 -0.46 58.04 22.70
CA ASP A 528 0.05 56.74 23.19
C ASP A 528 -1.03 55.60 23.21
N GLU A 529 -2.19 55.82 22.58
CA GLU A 529 -3.12 54.76 22.11
C GLU A 529 -3.07 54.66 20.58
#